data_AF-A0AAW9KIV5-F1
#
_entry.id   AF-A0AAW9KIV5-F1
#
_cell.length_a   1.000
_cell.length_b   1.000
_cell.length_c   1.000
_cell.angle_alpha   90.00
_cell.angle_beta   90.00
_cell.angle_gamma   90.00
#
_symmetry.space_group_name_H-M   'P 1'
#
loop_
_entity.id
_entity.type
_entity.pdbx_description
1 polymer ?
#
loop_
_entity_poly.entity_id
_entity_poly.type
_entity_poly.pdbx_seq_one_letter_code
_entity_poly.pdbx_strand_id
1 'polypeptide(L)'
;MDIAKSGEELVHICEENSISLSEYAIIREMEDRDISREEVFLKMKKTLEVMRVGAAEAREKEIYSVSGLIGGDAYKLQEYLKKGKSLTGDTMILAMAMALSSSEVNASMGKIVACRTAGSCGILP
;
A
#
# COMPACT_ATOMS: atom_id res chain seq x y z
N MET A 1 -5.88 -23.67 11.42
CA MET A 1 -6.74 -22.81 12.25
C MET A 1 -8.05 -22.53 11.50
N ASP A 2 -9.19 -22.45 12.18
CA ASP A 2 -10.48 -22.25 11.52
C ASP A 2 -10.54 -20.93 10.73
N ILE A 3 -11.28 -20.95 9.62
CA ILE A 3 -11.51 -19.76 8.78
C ILE A 3 -12.67 -18.97 9.37
N ALA A 4 -12.37 -17.81 9.94
CA ALA A 4 -13.38 -16.87 10.40
C ALA A 4 -14.30 -16.41 9.24
N LYS A 5 -15.61 -16.43 9.46
CA LYS A 5 -16.65 -15.98 8.51
C LYS A 5 -17.21 -14.60 8.87
N SER A 6 -16.87 -14.07 10.03
CA SER A 6 -17.26 -12.73 10.50
C SER A 6 -16.15 -12.07 11.31
N GLY A 7 -16.25 -10.76 11.52
CA GLY A 7 -15.30 -10.04 12.38
C GLY A 7 -15.38 -10.48 13.84
N GLU A 8 -16.56 -10.84 14.33
CA GLU A 8 -16.78 -11.36 15.68
C GLU A 8 -16.09 -12.72 15.86
N GLU A 9 -16.27 -13.64 14.91
CA GLU A 9 -15.60 -14.94 14.93
C GLU A 9 -14.08 -14.83 14.84
N LEU A 10 -13.57 -13.88 14.03
CA LEU A 10 -12.14 -13.60 13.95
C LEU A 10 -11.56 -13.17 15.29
N VAL A 11 -12.25 -12.27 16.00
CA VAL A 11 -11.84 -11.80 17.32
C VAL A 11 -11.87 -12.95 18.33
N HIS A 12 -12.94 -13.74 18.34
CA HIS A 12 -13.07 -14.89 19.24
C HIS A 12 -11.92 -15.91 19.04
N ILE A 13 -11.63 -16.28 17.78
CA ILE A 13 -10.51 -17.20 17.48
C ILE A 13 -9.18 -16.61 17.98
N CYS A 14 -8.95 -15.32 17.79
CA CYS A 14 -7.72 -14.67 18.26
C CYS A 14 -7.61 -14.69 19.79
N GLU A 15 -8.71 -14.43 20.50
CA GLU A 15 -8.77 -14.46 21.97
C GLU A 15 -8.56 -15.87 22.53
N GLU A 16 -9.26 -16.88 21.99
CA GLU A 16 -9.12 -18.28 22.40
C GLU A 16 -7.70 -18.81 22.22
N ASN A 17 -7.04 -18.41 21.13
CA ASN A 17 -5.66 -18.83 20.84
C ASN A 17 -4.61 -17.88 21.44
N SER A 18 -5.02 -16.80 22.10
CA SER A 18 -4.13 -15.76 22.66
C SER A 18 -3.15 -15.19 21.62
N ILE A 19 -3.64 -14.92 20.41
CA ILE A 19 -2.87 -14.38 19.28
C ILE A 19 -3.42 -13.03 18.80
N SER A 20 -2.59 -12.27 18.07
CA SER A 20 -3.03 -11.03 17.43
C SER A 20 -3.70 -11.28 16.07
N LEU A 21 -4.45 -10.30 15.55
CA LEU A 21 -5.02 -10.34 14.19
C LEU A 21 -3.94 -10.55 13.11
N SER A 22 -2.76 -9.92 13.28
CA SER A 22 -1.64 -10.11 12.36
C SER A 22 -1.09 -11.53 12.43
N GLU A 23 -1.02 -12.12 13.62
CA GLU A 23 -0.56 -13.49 13.80
C GLU A 23 -1.55 -14.49 13.19
N TYR A 24 -2.85 -14.27 13.38
CA TYR A 24 -3.89 -15.02 12.70
C TYR A 24 -3.67 -14.99 11.17
N ALA A 25 -3.47 -13.81 10.59
CA ALA A 25 -3.27 -13.67 9.15
C ALA A 25 -1.99 -14.38 8.65
N ILE A 26 -0.91 -14.33 9.43
CA ILE A 26 0.35 -15.03 9.10
C ILE A 26 0.15 -16.55 9.14
N ILE A 27 -0.46 -17.09 10.20
CA ILE A 27 -0.74 -18.53 10.33
C ILE A 27 -1.62 -18.99 9.17
N ARG A 28 -2.68 -18.24 8.85
CA ARG A 28 -3.57 -18.55 7.73
C ARG A 28 -2.82 -18.57 6.39
N GLU A 29 -1.96 -17.60 6.13
CA GLU A 29 -1.16 -17.55 4.89
C GLU A 29 -0.14 -18.69 4.80
N MET A 30 0.45 -19.10 5.94
CA MET A 30 1.33 -20.26 6.03
C MET A 30 0.57 -21.56 5.70
N GLU A 31 -0.60 -21.76 6.31
CA GLU A 31 -1.46 -22.94 6.09
C GLU A 31 -1.99 -23.00 4.66
N ASP A 32 -2.49 -21.88 4.12
CA ASP A 32 -3.13 -21.84 2.79
C ASP A 32 -2.15 -22.03 1.63
N ARG A 33 -0.87 -21.73 1.85
CA ARG A 33 0.18 -21.85 0.82
C ARG A 33 1.21 -22.93 1.09
N ASP A 34 1.13 -23.59 2.24
CA ASP A 34 2.12 -24.56 2.72
C ASP A 34 3.55 -24.00 2.68
N ILE A 35 3.75 -22.84 3.34
CA ILE A 35 5.05 -22.15 3.40
C ILE A 35 5.44 -21.78 4.82
N SER A 36 6.76 -21.61 5.03
CA SER A 36 7.29 -21.16 6.30
C SER A 36 6.93 -19.70 6.61
N ARG A 37 7.01 -19.32 7.88
CA ARG A 37 6.82 -17.94 8.34
C ARG A 37 7.79 -17.00 7.64
N GLU A 38 9.04 -17.42 7.51
CA GLU A 38 10.11 -16.67 6.88
C GLU A 38 9.78 -16.35 5.41
N GLU A 39 9.20 -17.31 4.68
CA GLU A 39 8.77 -17.11 3.30
C GLU A 39 7.59 -16.14 3.18
N VAL A 40 6.63 -16.17 4.12
CA VAL A 40 5.53 -15.19 4.19
C VAL A 40 6.11 -13.78 4.35
N PHE A 41 7.00 -13.58 5.32
CA PHE A 41 7.63 -12.28 5.54
C PHE A 41 8.49 -11.83 4.36
N LEU A 42 9.21 -12.74 3.70
CA LEU A 42 9.99 -12.41 2.51
C LEU A 42 9.10 -11.92 1.36
N LYS A 43 7.94 -12.57 1.15
CA LYS A 43 6.94 -12.14 0.16
C LYS A 43 6.35 -10.77 0.53
N MET A 44 5.92 -10.58 1.78
CA MET A 44 5.40 -9.29 2.26
C MET A 44 6.43 -8.16 2.09
N LYS A 45 7.71 -8.42 2.37
CA LYS A 45 8.80 -7.46 2.18
C LYS A 45 8.97 -7.06 0.71
N LYS A 46 8.91 -8.01 -0.23
CA LYS A 46 8.94 -7.72 -1.67
C LYS A 46 7.75 -6.87 -2.10
N THR A 47 6.56 -7.19 -1.60
CA THR A 47 5.33 -6.40 -1.86
C THR A 47 5.48 -4.97 -1.35
N LEU A 48 5.95 -4.81 -0.11
CA LEU A 48 6.18 -3.50 0.51
C LEU A 48 7.20 -2.66 -0.27
N GLU A 49 8.26 -3.29 -0.80
CA GLU A 49 9.25 -2.58 -1.60
C GLU A 49 8.65 -2.03 -2.91
N VAL A 50 7.82 -2.82 -3.60
CA VAL A 50 7.12 -2.34 -4.80
C VAL A 50 6.15 -1.20 -4.45
N MET A 51 5.44 -1.29 -3.32
CA MET A 51 4.58 -0.19 -2.84
C MET A 51 5.38 1.09 -2.61
N ARG A 52 6.54 1.00 -1.94
CA ARG A 52 7.42 2.16 -1.69
C ARG A 52 7.91 2.81 -2.97
N VAL A 53 8.31 2.01 -3.95
CA VAL A 53 8.74 2.52 -5.27
C VAL A 53 7.57 3.24 -5.94
N GLY A 54 6.39 2.64 -6.01
CA GLY A 54 5.20 3.27 -6.60
C GLY A 54 4.79 4.58 -5.91
N ALA A 55 4.90 4.63 -4.59
CA ALA A 55 4.60 5.81 -3.78
C ALA A 55 5.66 6.92 -3.84
N ALA A 56 6.83 6.66 -4.45
CA ALA A 56 7.92 7.62 -4.57
C ALA A 56 8.16 8.10 -6.00
N GLU A 57 7.97 7.25 -7.01
CA GLU A 57 8.47 7.50 -8.37
C GLU A 57 7.93 8.81 -8.99
N ALA A 58 6.62 9.06 -8.89
CA ALA A 58 6.01 10.28 -9.45
C ALA A 58 6.14 11.51 -8.54
N ARG A 59 6.67 11.35 -7.32
CA ARG A 59 7.06 12.47 -6.45
C ARG A 59 8.45 13.00 -6.78
N GLU A 60 9.33 12.15 -7.30
CA GLU A 60 10.71 12.51 -7.63
C GLU A 60 10.83 13.12 -9.04
N LYS A 61 9.95 12.72 -9.95
CA LYS A 61 9.86 13.24 -11.33
C LYS A 61 8.41 13.26 -11.77
N GLU A 62 8.06 14.12 -12.71
CA GLU A 62 6.73 14.08 -13.33
C GLU A 62 6.57 12.81 -14.18
N ILE A 63 5.44 12.12 -13.99
CA ILE A 63 5.04 10.94 -14.77
C ILE A 63 3.65 11.22 -15.34
N TYR A 64 3.44 10.91 -16.61
CA TYR A 64 2.16 11.12 -17.30
C TYR A 64 1.64 9.81 -17.87
N SER A 65 0.32 9.65 -17.86
CA SER A 65 -0.36 8.55 -18.55
C SER A 65 -0.21 8.68 -20.07
N VAL A 66 -0.48 7.58 -20.79
CA VAL A 66 -0.45 7.55 -22.27
C VAL A 66 -1.40 8.59 -22.89
N SER A 67 -2.53 8.88 -22.23
CA SER A 67 -3.48 9.89 -22.69
C SER A 67 -3.08 11.32 -22.31
N GLY A 68 -2.11 11.51 -21.41
CA GLY A 68 -1.73 12.79 -20.85
C GLY A 68 -2.77 13.40 -19.88
N LEU A 69 -3.85 12.68 -19.56
CA LEU A 69 -4.93 13.18 -18.68
C LEU A 69 -4.59 13.07 -17.19
N ILE A 70 -3.66 12.19 -16.82
CA ILE A 70 -3.24 11.95 -15.44
C ILE A 70 -1.73 12.13 -15.39
N GLY A 71 -1.24 12.95 -14.46
CA GLY A 71 0.20 13.09 -14.25
C GLY A 71 0.65 14.43 -13.66
N GLY A 72 1.75 14.38 -12.92
CA GLY A 72 2.48 15.55 -12.42
C GLY A 72 1.89 16.18 -11.14
N ASP A 73 0.78 15.68 -10.61
CA ASP A 73 0.18 16.22 -9.40
C ASP A 73 0.91 15.71 -8.15
N ALA A 74 1.37 14.46 -8.17
CA ALA A 74 2.25 13.92 -7.12
C ALA A 74 3.52 14.76 -6.97
N TYR A 75 4.16 15.10 -8.10
CA TYR A 75 5.35 15.96 -8.12
C TYR A 75 5.04 17.38 -7.61
N LYS A 76 3.95 18.00 -8.07
CA LYS A 76 3.52 19.33 -7.59
C LYS A 76 3.28 19.35 -6.08
N LEU A 77 2.64 18.32 -5.52
CA LEU A 77 2.44 18.20 -4.07
C LEU A 77 3.75 18.00 -3.33
N GLN A 78 4.67 17.22 -3.89
CA GLN A 78 6.01 17.05 -3.31
C GLN A 78 6.80 18.38 -3.28
N GLU A 79 6.71 19.18 -4.34
CA GLU A 79 7.31 20.53 -4.39
C GLU A 79 6.61 21.50 -3.44
N TYR A 80 5.29 21.40 -3.29
CA TYR A 80 4.55 22.17 -2.31
C TYR A 80 4.95 21.82 -0.87
N LEU A 81 5.12 20.54 -0.56
CA LEU A 81 5.62 20.04 0.73
C LEU A 81 6.99 20.63 1.06
N LYS A 82 7.92 20.65 0.10
CA LYS A 82 9.28 21.20 0.29
C LYS A 82 9.30 22.69 0.67
N LYS A 83 8.25 23.46 0.37
CA LYS A 83 8.15 24.88 0.74
C LYS A 83 7.90 25.08 2.24
N GLY A 84 7.48 24.05 2.98
CA GLY A 84 7.23 24.11 4.43
C GLY A 84 6.09 25.05 4.83
N LYS A 85 5.17 25.36 3.90
CA LYS A 85 4.02 26.25 4.11
C LYS A 85 2.72 25.57 3.68
N SER A 86 2.57 24.31 4.07
CA SER A 86 1.41 23.48 3.79
C SER A 86 0.18 23.98 4.56
N LEU A 87 -0.97 24.10 3.90
CA LEU A 87 -2.22 24.57 4.53
C LEU A 87 -2.76 23.54 5.53
N THR A 88 -2.63 22.25 5.18
CA THR A 88 -3.19 21.12 5.94
C THR A 88 -2.15 20.35 6.74
N GLY A 89 -0.91 20.87 6.81
CA GLY A 89 0.21 20.21 7.45
C GLY A 89 0.94 19.20 6.56
N ASP A 90 2.21 18.97 6.87
CA ASP A 90 3.14 18.22 6.02
C ASP A 90 2.75 16.74 5.88
N THR A 91 2.21 16.14 6.93
CA THR A 91 1.73 14.74 6.91
C THR A 91 0.62 14.54 5.88
N MET A 92 -0.35 15.46 5.81
CA MET A 92 -1.47 15.34 4.88
C MET A 92 -0.98 15.48 3.43
N ILE A 93 -0.12 16.48 3.16
CA ILE A 93 0.43 16.69 1.82
C ILE A 93 1.30 15.51 1.39
N LEU A 94 2.10 14.94 2.31
CA LEU A 94 2.89 13.75 2.03
C LEU A 94 2.00 12.54 1.67
N ALA A 95 0.94 12.28 2.44
CA ALA A 95 0.01 11.20 2.16
C ALA A 95 -0.67 11.37 0.80
N MET A 96 -1.13 12.58 0.46
CA MET A 96 -1.70 12.88 -0.85
C MET A 96 -0.69 12.67 -1.98
N ALA A 97 0.56 13.11 -1.80
CA ALA A 97 1.62 12.94 -2.79
C ALA A 97 1.96 11.47 -3.02
N MET A 98 1.98 10.64 -1.97
CA MET A 98 2.20 9.19 -2.06
C MET A 98 1.07 8.47 -2.77
N ALA A 99 -0.18 8.82 -2.43
CA ALA A 99 -1.36 8.25 -3.06
C ALA A 99 -1.43 8.58 -4.55
N LEU A 100 -1.24 9.86 -4.91
CA LEU A 100 -1.19 10.28 -6.31
C LEU A 100 -0.02 9.65 -7.06
N SER A 101 1.15 9.52 -6.43
CA SER A 101 2.29 8.86 -7.07
C SER A 101 1.96 7.45 -7.51
N SER A 102 1.36 6.66 -6.63
CA SER A 102 0.96 5.29 -6.96
C SER A 102 -0.10 5.27 -8.07
N SER A 103 -1.06 6.20 -8.04
CA SER A 103 -2.09 6.33 -9.09
C SER A 103 -1.51 6.75 -10.44
N GLU A 104 -0.56 7.67 -10.48
CA GLU A 104 0.12 8.13 -11.68
C GLU A 104 0.99 7.03 -12.29
N VAL A 105 1.76 6.30 -11.48
CA VAL A 105 2.53 5.13 -11.91
C VAL A 105 1.60 4.06 -12.49
N ASN A 106 0.46 3.80 -11.86
CA ASN A 106 -0.54 2.88 -12.41
C ASN A 106 -1.11 3.38 -13.75
N ALA A 107 -1.44 4.66 -13.85
CA ALA A 107 -1.98 5.27 -15.07
C ALA A 107 -0.96 5.32 -16.23
N SER A 108 0.33 5.35 -15.91
CA SER A 108 1.43 5.23 -16.88
C SER A 108 1.85 3.79 -17.15
N MET A 109 1.07 2.79 -16.69
CA MET A 109 1.34 1.36 -16.85
C MET A 109 2.65 0.89 -16.17
N GLY A 110 3.10 1.61 -15.15
CA GLY A 110 4.21 1.23 -14.29
C GLY A 110 3.86 0.09 -13.32
N LYS A 111 4.87 -0.43 -12.62
CA LYS A 111 4.69 -1.54 -11.69
C LYS A 111 4.11 -1.04 -10.36
N ILE A 112 2.94 -1.57 -9.98
CA ILE A 112 2.27 -1.28 -8.71
C ILE A 112 1.86 -2.58 -7.99
N VAL A 113 1.41 -2.45 -6.74
CA VAL A 113 0.70 -3.51 -6.02
C VAL A 113 -0.79 -3.19 -5.95
N ALA A 114 -1.63 -4.13 -6.36
CA ALA A 114 -3.07 -4.00 -6.19
C ALA A 114 -3.46 -4.10 -4.71
N CYS A 115 -4.17 -3.08 -4.21
CA CYS A 115 -4.75 -3.07 -2.87
C CYS A 115 -6.26 -3.28 -3.01
N ARG A 116 -6.69 -4.56 -3.10
CA ARG A 116 -7.98 -5.03 -3.65
C ARG A 116 -8.12 -4.89 -5.17
N THR A 117 -7.76 -3.74 -5.75
CA THR A 117 -7.70 -3.51 -7.20
C THR A 117 -6.51 -2.63 -7.56
N ALA A 118 -6.16 -2.53 -8.86
CA ALA A 118 -5.13 -1.60 -9.32
C ALA A 118 -5.54 -0.12 -9.14
N GLY A 119 -6.83 0.21 -9.25
CA GLY A 119 -7.31 1.59 -9.10
C GLY A 119 -7.14 2.15 -7.69
N SER A 120 -7.12 1.29 -6.67
CA SER A 120 -6.94 1.63 -5.26
C SER A 120 -5.50 1.45 -4.77
N CYS A 121 -4.52 1.30 -5.67
CA CYS A 121 -3.13 0.99 -5.31
C CYS A 121 -2.44 2.07 -4.46
N GLY A 122 -2.90 3.32 -4.48
CA GLY A 122 -2.31 4.42 -3.70
C GLY A 122 -2.88 4.63 -2.30
N ILE A 123 -3.81 3.80 -1.83
CA ILE A 123 -4.44 3.99 -0.52
C ILE A 123 -3.59 3.42 0.63
N LEU A 124 -2.91 2.29 0.37
CA LEU A 124 -2.12 1.59 1.38
C LEU A 124 -0.65 2.06 1.46
N PRO A 125 0.06 2.30 0.34
CA PRO A 125 1.44 2.78 0.35
C PRO A 125 1.56 4.19 0.96
#